data_AF-A0AAV2PP36-F1
#
_entry.id   AF-A0AAV2PP36-F1
#
_cell.length_a   1.000
_cell.length_b   1.000
_cell.length_c   1.000
_cell.angle_alpha   90.00
_cell.angle_beta   90.00
_cell.angle_gamma   90.00
#
_symmetry.space_group_name_H-M   'P 1'
#
loop_
_entity.id
_entity.type
_entity.pdbx_description
1 polymer ?
#
loop_
_entity_poly.entity_id
_entity_poly.type
_entity_poly.pdbx_seq_one_letter_code
_entity_poly.pdbx_strand_id
1 'polypeptide(L)'
;ITEKYCGNSVPESPACCAPSGQVFTVDIENGLAFIFNNTLIYNNWEPQGETTRWLVDYTESTVRKNLIGFLGILNKYLKAPDHIHDHTKTFIQNVTEYVLGQESFTAPQLQNIFIELQSNGGDGYLSAWQPSVSCHNIKEDKCYANEWIASCGFWNMFHTMTVSAAKDNATDHLEVLEAIKGFMHNFFFCWECRHHFLGMYEQTIDTYGDNTVNTTDKAILWLWCTHNTVNQVWPLEEGNYWPPHPRFPPPGACPDCWTESPGAEYTNCSALFCQGNQGPYDCFEAQSVLHKPPFPRTYHNFSMPHVLQYLKGVYSGPYSILNPQPIDKKLNITANIKCPQLQ
;
A
#
# COMPACT_ATOMS: atom_id res chain seq x y z
N ILE A 1 -14.63 9.40 -22.44
CA ILE A 1 -13.57 9.42 -21.39
C ILE A 1 -12.21 9.19 -22.04
N THR A 2 -12.05 8.11 -22.81
CA THR A 2 -10.83 7.77 -23.58
C THR A 2 -10.33 8.89 -24.51
N GLU A 3 -11.20 9.49 -25.32
CA GLU A 3 -10.82 10.63 -26.21
C GLU A 3 -10.36 11.89 -25.46
N LYS A 4 -10.87 12.12 -24.25
CA LYS A 4 -10.54 13.33 -23.46
C LYS A 4 -9.13 13.24 -22.84
N TYR A 5 -8.63 12.03 -22.61
CA TYR A 5 -7.37 11.79 -21.90
C TYR A 5 -6.27 11.12 -22.75
N CYS A 6 -6.60 10.47 -23.88
CA CYS A 6 -5.62 9.71 -24.67
C CYS A 6 -5.23 10.33 -26.02
N GLY A 7 -5.88 11.43 -26.47
CA GLY A 7 -5.62 12.01 -27.80
C GLY A 7 -5.98 11.06 -28.98
N ASN A 8 -5.78 11.53 -30.21
CA ASN A 8 -6.29 10.90 -31.45
C ASN A 8 -5.59 9.60 -31.89
N SER A 9 -4.86 8.91 -31.01
CA SER A 9 -4.24 7.62 -31.31
C SER A 9 -4.85 6.55 -30.41
N VAL A 10 -5.85 5.84 -30.95
CA VAL A 10 -6.46 4.66 -30.33
C VAL A 10 -5.67 3.42 -30.79
N PRO A 11 -4.95 2.70 -29.91
CA PRO A 11 -4.55 1.33 -30.20
C PRO A 11 -5.76 0.39 -29.97
N GLU A 12 -5.84 -0.69 -30.73
CA GLU A 12 -6.94 -1.69 -30.73
C GLU A 12 -7.07 -2.54 -29.43
N SER A 13 -6.54 -2.06 -28.31
CA SER A 13 -6.87 -2.51 -26.96
C SER A 13 -6.87 -1.26 -26.08
N PRO A 14 -7.87 -1.04 -25.19
CA PRO A 14 -7.93 0.12 -24.31
C PRO A 14 -6.87 0.00 -23.21
N ALA A 15 -5.60 0.04 -23.60
CA ALA A 15 -4.47 0.29 -22.74
C ALA A 15 -4.65 1.70 -22.17
N CYS A 16 -5.24 1.77 -20.98
CA CYS A 16 -5.45 3.01 -20.26
C CYS A 16 -4.11 3.71 -20.02
N CYS A 17 -3.90 4.85 -20.69
CA CYS A 17 -2.76 5.74 -20.48
C CYS A 17 -2.90 6.44 -19.11
N ALA A 18 -2.54 5.77 -18.02
CA ALA A 18 -2.37 6.46 -16.74
C ALA A 18 -1.08 7.30 -16.80
N PRO A 19 -1.12 8.62 -16.57
CA PRO A 19 0.09 9.43 -16.47
C PRO A 19 0.96 8.89 -15.32
N SER A 20 2.23 8.63 -15.59
CA SER A 20 3.19 8.30 -14.53
C SER A 20 3.26 9.45 -13.52
N GLY A 21 3.25 9.14 -12.22
CA GLY A 21 3.33 10.16 -11.16
C GLY A 21 1.98 10.77 -10.76
N GLN A 22 0.87 10.08 -11.03
CA GLN A 22 -0.44 10.45 -10.49
C GLN A 22 -1.02 9.30 -9.67
N VAL A 23 -1.82 9.66 -8.68
CA VAL A 23 -2.60 8.75 -7.84
C VAL A 23 -4.08 8.96 -8.14
N PHE A 24 -4.83 7.86 -8.20
CA PHE A 24 -6.26 7.89 -8.47
C PHE A 24 -7.03 7.35 -7.28
N THR A 25 -8.13 8.03 -6.94
CA THR A 25 -9.03 7.62 -5.85
C THR A 25 -9.48 6.17 -6.01
N VAL A 26 -9.81 5.76 -7.24
CA VAL A 26 -10.28 4.39 -7.53
C VAL A 26 -9.27 3.30 -7.15
N ASP A 27 -7.96 3.55 -7.30
CA ASP A 27 -6.93 2.58 -6.98
C ASP A 27 -6.79 2.42 -5.45
N ILE A 28 -6.91 3.51 -4.69
CA ILE A 28 -6.94 3.49 -3.22
C ILE A 28 -8.22 2.79 -2.73
N GLU A 29 -9.37 3.10 -3.31
CA GLU A 29 -10.65 2.53 -2.89
C GLU A 29 -10.78 1.05 -3.23
N ASN A 30 -10.22 0.58 -4.33
CA ASN A 30 -10.10 -0.85 -4.62
C ASN A 30 -9.25 -1.57 -3.55
N GLY A 31 -8.16 -0.94 -3.10
CA GLY A 31 -7.38 -1.40 -1.95
C GLY A 31 -8.25 -1.48 -0.70
N LEU A 32 -8.91 -0.39 -0.31
CA LEU A 32 -9.80 -0.37 0.85
C LEU A 32 -10.88 -1.46 0.77
N ALA A 33 -11.53 -1.61 -0.38
CA ALA A 33 -12.53 -2.65 -0.62
C ALA A 33 -11.94 -4.06 -0.43
N PHE A 34 -10.70 -4.29 -0.87
CA PHE A 34 -10.00 -5.55 -0.60
C PHE A 34 -9.73 -5.74 0.89
N ILE A 35 -9.29 -4.70 1.61
CA ILE A 35 -9.03 -4.77 3.06
C ILE A 35 -10.27 -5.22 3.81
N PHE A 36 -11.38 -4.52 3.64
CA PHE A 36 -12.59 -4.78 4.40
C PHE A 36 -13.25 -6.12 4.00
N ASN A 37 -13.25 -6.47 2.71
CA ASN A 37 -13.91 -7.70 2.26
C ASN A 37 -13.05 -8.96 2.37
N ASN A 38 -11.73 -8.82 2.54
CA ASN A 38 -10.80 -9.94 2.57
C ASN A 38 -9.86 -9.90 3.76
N THR A 39 -8.97 -8.90 3.80
CA THR A 39 -7.80 -8.86 4.69
C THR A 39 -8.18 -8.76 6.17
N LEU A 40 -9.29 -8.09 6.50
CA LEU A 40 -9.80 -8.03 7.87
C LEU A 40 -10.62 -9.25 8.27
N ILE A 41 -11.13 -10.04 7.32
CA ILE A 41 -11.91 -11.24 7.66
C ILE A 41 -11.00 -12.46 7.75
N TYR A 42 -10.02 -12.51 6.86
CA TYR A 42 -9.18 -13.67 6.67
C TYR A 42 -7.69 -13.32 6.72
N ASN A 43 -6.92 -14.13 7.43
CA ASN A 43 -5.46 -14.15 7.35
C ASN A 43 -5.00 -15.40 6.60
N ASN A 44 -3.80 -15.35 6.07
CA ASN A 44 -3.10 -16.55 5.61
C ASN A 44 -2.03 -16.89 6.65
N TRP A 45 -1.85 -18.16 6.95
CA TRP A 45 -0.75 -18.64 7.77
C TRP A 45 -0.12 -19.85 7.08
N GLU A 46 1.20 -20.00 7.18
CA GLU A 46 1.92 -21.11 6.58
C GLU A 46 2.64 -21.93 7.67
N PRO A 47 2.00 -22.98 8.23
CA PRO A 47 2.62 -23.75 9.30
C PRO A 47 3.65 -24.77 8.79
N GLN A 48 3.78 -25.01 7.46
CA GLN A 48 4.52 -26.15 6.90
C GLN A 48 4.65 -26.19 5.36
N GLY A 49 4.61 -25.06 4.66
CA GLY A 49 4.67 -25.05 3.18
C GLY A 49 3.31 -25.18 2.48
N GLU A 50 2.21 -25.20 3.25
CA GLU A 50 0.85 -25.10 2.73
C GLU A 50 0.22 -23.79 3.22
N THR A 51 -0.05 -22.88 2.29
CA THR A 51 -0.78 -21.64 2.59
C THR A 51 -2.25 -21.99 2.81
N THR A 52 -2.72 -21.85 4.06
CA THR A 52 -4.13 -22.04 4.41
C THR A 52 -4.72 -20.73 4.93
N ARG A 53 -5.94 -20.43 4.47
CA ARG A 53 -6.69 -19.22 4.83
C ARG A 53 -7.54 -19.50 6.07
N TRP A 54 -7.38 -18.67 7.10
CA TRP A 54 -8.11 -18.78 8.37
C TRP A 54 -8.84 -17.49 8.69
N LEU A 55 -9.77 -17.54 9.63
CA LEU A 55 -10.42 -16.34 10.15
C LEU A 55 -9.45 -15.62 11.08
N VAL A 56 -9.44 -14.29 11.00
CA VAL A 56 -8.65 -13.47 11.92
C VAL A 56 -9.18 -13.62 13.35
N ASP A 57 -8.29 -13.89 14.30
CA ASP A 57 -8.64 -14.00 15.72
C ASP A 57 -8.66 -12.63 16.39
N TYR A 58 -9.84 -12.01 16.41
CA TYR A 58 -10.09 -10.74 17.07
C TYR A 58 -10.26 -10.82 18.59
N THR A 59 -10.19 -12.02 19.18
CA THR A 59 -10.18 -12.17 20.64
C THR A 59 -8.82 -11.81 21.24
N GLU A 60 -7.76 -11.84 20.42
CA GLU A 60 -6.45 -11.36 20.82
C GLU A 60 -6.44 -9.82 20.93
N SER A 61 -6.11 -9.32 22.11
CA SER A 61 -6.12 -7.87 22.39
C SER A 61 -5.21 -7.05 21.46
N THR A 62 -4.09 -7.63 21.00
CA THR A 62 -3.13 -7.00 20.09
C THR A 62 -3.73 -6.83 18.69
N VAL A 63 -4.46 -7.83 18.18
CA VAL A 63 -5.12 -7.80 16.87
C VAL A 63 -6.16 -6.68 16.85
N ARG A 64 -7.04 -6.61 17.86
CA ARG A 64 -8.03 -5.53 17.97
C ARG A 64 -7.36 -4.17 18.09
N LYS A 65 -6.31 -4.04 18.91
CA LYS A 65 -5.55 -2.77 19.06
C LYS A 65 -4.96 -2.31 17.72
N ASN A 66 -4.38 -3.22 16.95
CA ASN A 66 -3.80 -2.91 15.65
C ASN A 66 -4.86 -2.52 14.61
N LEU A 67 -6.05 -3.15 14.64
CA LEU A 67 -7.19 -2.72 13.82
C LEU A 67 -7.62 -1.29 14.18
N ILE A 68 -7.78 -0.99 15.47
CA ILE A 68 -8.18 0.35 15.94
C ILE A 68 -7.16 1.40 15.50
N GLY A 69 -5.86 1.12 15.67
CA GLY A 69 -4.79 2.03 15.26
C GLY A 69 -4.83 2.30 13.75
N PHE A 70 -4.99 1.24 12.95
CA PHE A 70 -5.05 1.36 11.50
C PHE A 70 -6.29 2.14 11.03
N LEU A 71 -7.49 1.80 11.53
CA LEU A 71 -8.72 2.52 11.22
C LEU A 71 -8.66 3.99 11.64
N GLY A 72 -8.03 4.29 12.78
CA GLY A 72 -7.79 5.65 13.25
C GLY A 72 -6.93 6.45 12.27
N ILE A 73 -5.84 5.87 11.76
CA ILE A 73 -4.95 6.49 10.77
C ILE A 73 -5.65 6.66 9.41
N LEU A 74 -6.45 5.70 8.95
CA LEU A 74 -7.30 5.88 7.76
C LEU A 74 -8.26 7.07 7.94
N ASN A 75 -8.91 7.15 9.10
CA ASN A 75 -9.82 8.26 9.41
C ASN A 75 -9.13 9.61 9.58
N LYS A 76 -7.88 9.63 10.02
CA LYS A 76 -7.12 10.87 10.20
C LYS A 76 -6.59 11.40 8.87
N TYR A 77 -6.07 10.52 8.00
CA TYR A 77 -5.23 10.94 6.88
C TYR A 77 -5.76 10.63 5.47
N LEU A 78 -6.76 9.73 5.31
CA LEU A 78 -7.49 9.63 4.04
C LEU A 78 -8.68 10.59 4.05
N LYS A 79 -8.46 11.79 3.50
CA LYS A 79 -9.45 12.87 3.47
C LYS A 79 -10.44 12.66 2.33
N ALA A 80 -11.70 13.01 2.55
CA ALA A 80 -12.69 13.14 1.50
C ALA A 80 -13.01 14.63 1.28
N PRO A 81 -13.25 15.07 0.03
CA PRO A 81 -13.22 14.29 -1.21
C PRO A 81 -11.80 14.14 -1.81
N ASP A 82 -10.76 14.66 -1.14
CA ASP A 82 -9.42 14.80 -1.71
C ASP A 82 -8.75 13.47 -2.09
N HIS A 83 -8.90 12.43 -1.28
CA HIS A 83 -8.25 11.13 -1.48
C HIS A 83 -9.25 10.03 -1.82
N ILE A 84 -10.38 10.00 -1.10
CA ILE A 84 -11.45 9.01 -1.21
C ILE A 84 -12.81 9.70 -1.28
N HIS A 85 -13.84 8.98 -1.74
CA HIS A 85 -15.20 9.50 -1.76
C HIS A 85 -15.79 9.60 -0.35
N ASP A 86 -16.77 10.50 -0.18
CA ASP A 86 -17.46 10.73 1.11
C ASP A 86 -18.14 9.47 1.65
N HIS A 87 -18.69 8.62 0.76
CA HIS A 87 -19.33 7.37 1.19
C HIS A 87 -18.32 6.36 1.73
N THR A 88 -17.12 6.28 1.13
CA THR A 88 -16.03 5.43 1.61
C THR A 88 -15.54 5.95 2.96
N LYS A 89 -15.41 7.27 3.10
CA LYS A 89 -15.04 7.90 4.37
C LYS A 89 -16.03 7.58 5.49
N THR A 90 -17.32 7.76 5.21
CA THR A 90 -18.41 7.50 6.16
C THR A 90 -18.44 6.02 6.55
N PHE A 91 -18.21 5.10 5.60
CA PHE A 91 -18.10 3.67 5.90
C PHE A 91 -16.97 3.37 6.89
N ILE A 92 -15.76 3.91 6.66
CA ILE A 92 -14.60 3.71 7.55
C ILE A 92 -14.90 4.27 8.96
N GLN A 93 -15.57 5.42 9.06
CA GLN A 93 -16.00 6.00 10.34
C GLN A 93 -16.96 5.07 11.08
N ASN A 94 -18.01 4.59 10.42
CA ASN A 94 -18.99 3.68 11.02
C ASN A 94 -18.36 2.37 11.51
N VAL A 95 -17.43 1.79 10.72
CA VAL A 95 -16.68 0.60 11.14
C VAL A 95 -15.81 0.90 12.36
N THR A 96 -15.17 2.07 12.40
CA THR A 96 -14.32 2.47 13.52
C THR A 96 -15.13 2.62 14.80
N GLU A 97 -16.29 3.26 14.73
CA GLU A 97 -17.22 3.40 15.85
C GLU A 97 -17.67 2.04 16.39
N TYR A 98 -18.02 1.10 15.50
CA TYR A 98 -18.36 -0.26 15.89
C TYR A 98 -17.20 -0.93 16.63
N VAL A 99 -16.00 -0.96 16.06
CA VAL A 99 -14.82 -1.63 16.64
C VAL A 99 -14.43 -1.04 17.99
N LEU A 100 -14.54 0.29 18.14
CA LEU A 100 -14.28 0.98 19.42
C LEU A 100 -15.33 0.62 20.48
N GLY A 101 -16.60 0.46 20.09
CA GLY A 101 -17.70 0.13 20.99
C GLY A 101 -17.78 -1.33 21.44
N GLN A 102 -17.05 -2.26 20.80
CA GLN A 102 -17.03 -3.67 21.18
C GLN A 102 -15.81 -4.01 22.04
N GLU A 103 -15.97 -4.73 23.14
CA GLU A 103 -14.82 -5.27 23.90
C GLU A 103 -14.13 -6.42 23.15
N SER A 104 -14.92 -7.28 22.49
CA SER A 104 -14.47 -8.41 21.67
C SER A 104 -15.47 -8.70 20.57
N PHE A 105 -15.01 -9.20 19.42
CA PHE A 105 -15.85 -9.71 18.33
C PHE A 105 -15.08 -10.80 17.58
N THR A 106 -15.78 -11.52 16.72
CA THR A 106 -15.21 -12.53 15.81
C THR A 106 -15.19 -11.99 14.37
N ALA A 107 -14.37 -12.58 13.50
CA ALA A 107 -14.35 -12.19 12.09
C ALA A 107 -15.73 -12.33 11.39
N PRO A 108 -16.54 -13.39 11.62
CA PRO A 108 -17.90 -13.46 11.05
C PRO A 108 -18.83 -12.36 11.57
N GLN A 109 -18.73 -11.97 12.84
CA GLN A 109 -19.50 -10.84 13.37
C GLN A 109 -19.09 -9.53 12.70
N LEU A 110 -17.78 -9.29 12.52
CA LEU A 110 -17.27 -8.12 11.82
C LEU A 110 -17.75 -8.09 10.35
N GLN A 111 -17.75 -9.23 9.67
CA GLN A 111 -18.26 -9.35 8.30
C GLN A 111 -19.74 -9.01 8.20
N ASN A 112 -20.57 -9.48 9.16
CA ASN A 112 -21.99 -9.14 9.18
C ASN A 112 -22.20 -7.64 9.34
N ILE A 113 -21.41 -6.97 10.18
CA ILE A 113 -21.46 -5.51 10.33
C ILE A 113 -21.10 -4.80 9.02
N PHE A 114 -20.11 -5.27 8.28
CA PHE A 114 -19.79 -4.70 6.96
C PHE A 114 -20.96 -4.83 5.98
N ILE A 115 -21.67 -5.97 6.00
CA ILE A 115 -22.85 -6.18 5.17
C ILE A 115 -23.99 -5.23 5.60
N GLU A 116 -24.28 -5.15 6.90
CA GLU A 116 -25.35 -4.32 7.45
C GLU A 116 -25.13 -2.82 7.15
N LEU A 117 -23.91 -2.32 7.36
CA LEU A 117 -23.57 -0.92 7.08
C LEU A 117 -23.80 -0.56 5.61
N GLN A 118 -23.55 -1.50 4.69
CA GLN A 118 -23.71 -1.28 3.25
C GLN A 118 -25.16 -1.52 2.75
N SER A 119 -25.93 -2.39 3.40
CA SER A 119 -27.30 -2.74 2.96
C SER A 119 -28.36 -1.70 3.32
N ASN A 120 -28.10 -0.86 4.32
CA ASN A 120 -29.12 0.01 4.92
C ASN A 120 -29.44 1.28 4.12
N GLY A 121 -28.90 1.43 2.90
CA GLY A 121 -29.08 2.65 2.11
C GLY A 121 -28.56 3.92 2.79
N GLY A 122 -27.66 3.75 3.77
CA GLY A 122 -27.02 4.84 4.49
C GLY A 122 -25.94 5.51 3.64
N ASP A 123 -25.48 6.67 4.11
CA ASP A 123 -24.52 7.50 3.38
C ASP A 123 -23.12 6.87 3.26
N GLY A 124 -22.82 5.80 4.02
CA GLY A 124 -21.53 5.12 4.03
C GLY A 124 -21.56 3.71 3.43
N TYR A 125 -20.78 3.48 2.38
CA TYR A 125 -20.56 2.17 1.78
C TYR A 125 -19.21 2.10 1.06
N LEU A 126 -18.72 0.88 0.76
CA LEU A 126 -17.57 0.68 -0.11
C LEU A 126 -18.04 0.55 -1.55
N SER A 127 -17.36 1.24 -2.48
CA SER A 127 -17.56 1.02 -3.90
C SER A 127 -17.30 -0.45 -4.23
N ALA A 128 -18.20 -1.06 -5.00
CA ALA A 128 -17.90 -2.34 -5.63
C ALA A 128 -16.67 -2.19 -6.54
N TRP A 129 -15.92 -3.28 -6.72
CA TRP A 129 -14.65 -3.26 -7.45
C TRP A 129 -14.74 -2.53 -8.79
N GLN A 130 -13.86 -1.56 -8.99
CA GLN A 130 -13.79 -0.75 -10.19
C GLN A 130 -12.55 -1.11 -11.04
N PRO A 131 -12.58 -0.92 -12.36
CA PRO A 131 -11.37 -1.01 -13.18
C PRO A 131 -10.29 -0.05 -12.65
N SER A 132 -9.11 -0.60 -12.35
CA SER A 132 -7.98 0.18 -11.86
C SER A 132 -7.34 1.01 -12.97
N VAL A 133 -6.73 2.13 -12.59
CA VAL A 133 -6.14 3.10 -13.53
C VAL A 133 -4.63 2.99 -13.51
N SER A 134 -3.99 3.38 -12.41
CA SER A 134 -2.53 3.33 -12.28
C SER A 134 -2.03 1.95 -11.84
N CYS A 135 -2.87 1.18 -11.15
CA CYS A 135 -2.54 -0.15 -10.66
C CYS A 135 -2.83 -1.28 -11.67
N HIS A 136 -3.16 -0.92 -12.92
CA HIS A 136 -3.47 -1.88 -13.97
C HIS A 136 -2.24 -2.74 -14.35
N ASN A 137 -2.47 -4.03 -14.57
CA ASN A 137 -1.44 -4.95 -15.04
C ASN A 137 -1.48 -5.03 -16.57
N ILE A 138 -0.38 -4.64 -17.23
CA ILE A 138 -0.31 -4.57 -18.70
C ILE A 138 -0.26 -5.95 -19.38
N LYS A 139 0.16 -7.04 -18.68
CA LYS A 139 0.26 -8.37 -19.33
C LYS A 139 -1.00 -9.22 -19.18
N GLU A 140 -1.83 -8.91 -18.21
CA GLU A 140 -3.15 -9.51 -18.08
C GLU A 140 -4.11 -8.40 -18.49
N ASP A 141 -4.73 -8.48 -19.67
CA ASP A 141 -5.84 -7.59 -20.13
C ASP A 141 -7.09 -7.71 -19.20
N LYS A 142 -6.90 -7.74 -17.88
CA LYS A 142 -7.86 -8.06 -16.84
C LYS A 142 -7.84 -6.92 -15.84
N CYS A 143 -8.93 -6.16 -15.85
CA CYS A 143 -9.22 -5.11 -14.86
C CYS A 143 -9.91 -5.66 -13.58
N TYR A 144 -9.88 -6.98 -13.37
CA TYR A 144 -10.60 -7.66 -12.29
C TYR A 144 -9.81 -7.75 -11.00
N ALA A 145 -10.52 -7.87 -9.88
CA ALA A 145 -9.95 -8.03 -8.55
C ALA A 145 -8.90 -9.14 -8.48
N ASN A 146 -7.66 -8.77 -8.20
CA ASN A 146 -6.60 -9.69 -7.82
C ASN A 146 -5.69 -9.03 -6.76
N GLU A 147 -4.91 -9.87 -6.10
CA GLU A 147 -4.01 -9.51 -5.00
C GLU A 147 -2.97 -8.46 -5.40
N TRP A 148 -2.55 -8.46 -6.67
CA TRP A 148 -1.62 -7.48 -7.22
C TRP A 148 -2.20 -6.06 -7.22
N ILE A 149 -3.38 -5.91 -7.81
CA ILE A 149 -4.04 -4.60 -7.92
C ILE A 149 -4.35 -4.05 -6.52
N ALA A 150 -4.78 -4.93 -5.60
CA ALA A 150 -4.97 -4.57 -4.20
C ALA A 150 -3.67 -4.09 -3.55
N SER A 151 -2.55 -4.81 -3.78
CA SER A 151 -1.23 -4.45 -3.24
C SER A 151 -0.73 -3.09 -3.74
N CYS A 152 -0.93 -2.78 -5.02
CA CYS A 152 -0.63 -1.45 -5.55
C CYS A 152 -1.50 -0.35 -4.92
N GLY A 153 -2.81 -0.62 -4.75
CA GLY A 153 -3.73 0.26 -4.03
C GLY A 153 -3.29 0.52 -2.58
N PHE A 154 -2.78 -0.51 -1.89
CA PHE A 154 -2.23 -0.39 -0.53
C PHE A 154 -1.03 0.54 -0.47
N TRP A 155 -0.07 0.38 -1.39
CA TRP A 155 1.08 1.29 -1.43
C TRP A 155 0.67 2.74 -1.69
N ASN A 156 -0.25 2.98 -2.63
CA ASN A 156 -0.78 4.32 -2.87
C ASN A 156 -1.46 4.90 -1.63
N MET A 157 -2.23 4.09 -0.92
CA MET A 157 -2.87 4.47 0.33
C MET A 157 -1.85 4.80 1.44
N PHE A 158 -0.85 3.95 1.65
CA PHE A 158 0.19 4.14 2.66
C PHE A 158 1.02 5.42 2.40
N HIS A 159 1.44 5.64 1.16
CA HIS A 159 2.16 6.87 0.77
C HIS A 159 1.29 8.12 0.91
N THR A 160 0.00 8.03 0.57
CA THR A 160 -0.96 9.13 0.80
C THR A 160 -1.04 9.49 2.28
N MET A 161 -1.10 8.50 3.17
CA MET A 161 -1.21 8.76 4.62
C MET A 161 0.06 9.37 5.20
N THR A 162 1.26 8.92 4.80
CA THR A 162 2.51 9.53 5.29
C THR A 162 2.67 10.98 4.82
N VAL A 163 2.33 11.28 3.56
CA VAL A 163 2.36 12.65 3.03
C VAL A 163 1.30 13.54 3.70
N SER A 164 0.11 13.00 3.95
CA SER A 164 -0.95 13.73 4.66
C SER A 164 -0.56 14.05 6.10
N ALA A 165 0.09 13.12 6.80
CA ALA A 165 0.62 13.36 8.15
C ALA A 165 1.68 14.47 8.17
N ALA A 166 2.58 14.50 7.19
CA ALA A 166 3.54 15.60 7.06
C ALA A 166 2.86 16.95 6.77
N LYS A 167 1.86 16.96 5.86
CA LYS A 167 1.08 18.16 5.51
C LYS A 167 0.31 18.72 6.71
N ASP A 168 -0.21 17.84 7.57
CA ASP A 168 -0.98 18.20 8.76
C ASP A 168 -0.09 18.51 9.98
N ASN A 169 1.24 18.47 9.83
CA ASN A 169 2.22 18.66 10.90
C ASN A 169 1.96 17.73 12.09
N ALA A 170 1.78 16.43 11.81
CA ALA A 170 1.65 15.40 12.83
C ALA A 170 2.76 15.51 13.89
N THR A 171 2.37 15.49 15.16
CA THR A 171 3.32 15.60 16.28
C THR A 171 4.11 14.32 16.49
N ASP A 172 3.48 13.18 16.22
CA ASP A 172 4.13 11.87 16.20
C ASP A 172 4.51 11.52 14.76
N HIS A 173 5.81 11.48 14.47
CA HIS A 173 6.32 11.20 13.13
C HIS A 173 6.23 9.72 12.74
N LEU A 174 6.01 8.80 13.68
CA LEU A 174 5.90 7.36 13.43
C LEU A 174 4.47 6.86 13.39
N GLU A 175 3.47 7.61 13.86
CA GLU A 175 2.09 7.12 14.03
C GLU A 175 1.51 6.40 12.80
N VAL A 176 1.83 6.89 11.58
CA VAL A 176 1.38 6.26 10.33
C VAL A 176 2.14 4.95 10.07
N LEU A 177 3.46 4.94 10.26
CA LEU A 177 4.29 3.76 10.05
C LEU A 177 4.00 2.66 11.08
N GLU A 178 3.73 3.02 12.33
CA GLU A 178 3.31 2.08 13.37
C GLU A 178 1.96 1.44 13.07
N ALA A 179 0.99 2.23 12.59
CA ALA A 179 -0.30 1.70 12.17
C ALA A 179 -0.18 0.76 10.96
N ILE A 180 0.68 1.10 9.99
CA ILE A 180 1.00 0.21 8.87
C ILE A 180 1.68 -1.05 9.39
N LYS A 181 2.65 -0.98 10.31
CA LYS A 181 3.32 -2.14 10.93
C LYS A 181 2.30 -3.08 11.58
N GLY A 182 1.39 -2.55 12.39
CA GLY A 182 0.32 -3.33 13.02
C GLY A 182 -0.61 -3.99 11.99
N PHE A 183 -0.93 -3.25 10.92
CA PHE A 183 -1.73 -3.79 9.82
C PHE A 183 -1.02 -4.93 9.06
N MET A 184 0.26 -4.72 8.73
CA MET A 184 1.12 -5.71 8.11
C MET A 184 1.23 -6.94 9.00
N HIS A 185 1.45 -6.79 10.31
CA HIS A 185 1.58 -7.91 11.22
C HIS A 185 0.36 -8.84 11.24
N ASN A 186 -0.85 -8.28 11.40
CA ASN A 186 -2.04 -9.10 11.69
C ASN A 186 -2.95 -9.38 10.50
N PHE A 187 -2.99 -8.51 9.49
CA PHE A 187 -4.05 -8.59 8.47
C PHE A 187 -3.51 -8.88 7.07
N PHE A 188 -2.38 -8.29 6.67
CA PHE A 188 -1.91 -8.37 5.29
C PHE A 188 -1.82 -9.82 4.78
N PHE A 189 -2.38 -10.07 3.60
CA PHE A 189 -2.70 -11.44 3.17
C PHE A 189 -1.46 -12.26 2.76
N CYS A 190 -0.41 -11.63 2.25
CA CYS A 190 0.82 -12.31 1.83
C CYS A 190 1.76 -12.51 3.02
N TRP A 191 2.02 -13.75 3.43
CA TRP A 191 2.86 -14.08 4.58
C TRP A 191 4.31 -13.64 4.41
N GLU A 192 4.91 -13.95 3.27
CA GLU A 192 6.28 -13.64 2.92
C GLU A 192 6.48 -12.13 2.83
N CYS A 193 5.53 -11.43 2.20
CA CYS A 193 5.52 -9.97 2.11
C CYS A 193 5.49 -9.31 3.50
N ARG A 194 4.71 -9.87 4.44
CA ARG A 194 4.70 -9.40 5.84
C ARG A 194 6.04 -9.60 6.50
N HIS A 195 6.61 -10.80 6.38
CA HIS A 195 7.89 -11.12 6.99
C HIS A 195 9.00 -10.16 6.51
N HIS A 196 9.05 -9.88 5.20
CA HIS A 196 9.98 -8.91 4.64
C HIS A 196 9.75 -7.49 5.15
N PHE A 197 8.50 -7.02 5.17
CA PHE A 197 8.18 -5.67 5.65
C PHE A 197 8.52 -5.49 7.13
N LEU A 198 8.12 -6.46 7.97
CA LEU A 198 8.35 -6.43 9.41
C LEU A 198 9.84 -6.53 9.74
N GLY A 199 10.60 -7.36 9.02
CA GLY A 199 12.05 -7.43 9.18
C GLY A 199 12.74 -6.10 8.87
N MET A 200 12.32 -5.42 7.78
CA MET A 200 12.83 -4.07 7.48
C MET A 200 12.43 -3.05 8.56
N TYR A 201 11.21 -3.13 9.11
CA TYR A 201 10.79 -2.24 10.19
C TYR A 201 11.62 -2.47 11.46
N GLU A 202 11.78 -3.72 11.87
CA GLU A 202 12.53 -4.12 13.07
C GLU A 202 13.99 -3.67 13.00
N GLN A 203 14.66 -3.97 11.89
CA GLN A 203 16.08 -3.66 11.68
C GLN A 203 16.36 -2.15 11.56
N THR A 204 15.33 -1.30 11.42
CA THR A 204 15.52 0.13 11.16
C THR A 204 14.85 1.01 12.22
N ILE A 205 13.53 0.94 12.36
CA ILE A 205 12.77 1.78 13.28
C ILE A 205 12.80 1.21 14.69
N ASP A 206 12.57 -0.09 14.89
CA ASP A 206 12.61 -0.64 16.26
C ASP A 206 14.05 -0.63 16.82
N THR A 207 15.04 -0.92 15.98
CA THR A 207 16.45 -0.98 16.39
C THR A 207 17.04 0.42 16.66
N TYR A 208 16.79 1.40 15.79
CA TYR A 208 17.45 2.71 15.87
C TYR A 208 16.53 3.85 16.32
N GLY A 209 15.21 3.65 16.33
CA GLY A 209 14.22 4.64 16.74
C GLY A 209 14.37 5.99 16.04
N ASP A 210 14.25 7.06 16.82
CA ASP A 210 14.38 8.46 16.37
C ASP A 210 15.78 8.82 15.83
N ASN A 211 16.76 7.92 15.90
CA ASN A 211 18.06 8.20 15.30
C ASN A 211 18.03 8.08 13.77
N THR A 212 17.09 7.31 13.21
CA THR A 212 16.91 7.15 11.76
C THR A 212 15.73 7.98 11.26
N VAL A 213 14.53 7.72 11.79
CA VAL A 213 13.26 8.35 11.37
C VAL A 213 12.72 9.21 12.51
N ASN A 214 13.01 10.52 12.49
CA ASN A 214 12.57 11.49 13.52
C ASN A 214 11.77 12.67 13.01
N THR A 215 11.32 12.60 11.76
CA THR A 215 10.43 13.59 11.17
C THR A 215 9.43 12.89 10.27
N THR A 216 8.27 13.51 10.06
CA THR A 216 7.27 13.02 9.10
C THR A 216 7.84 12.93 7.68
N ASP A 217 8.75 13.83 7.32
CA ASP A 217 9.49 13.79 6.05
C ASP A 217 10.39 12.56 5.91
N LYS A 218 11.08 12.18 6.99
CA LYS A 218 11.85 10.94 7.02
C LYS A 218 10.95 9.71 7.00
N ALA A 219 9.74 9.77 7.57
CA ALA A 219 8.78 8.68 7.50
C ALA A 219 8.27 8.44 6.06
N ILE A 220 8.01 9.52 5.30
CA ILE A 220 7.72 9.46 3.86
C ILE A 220 8.87 8.75 3.12
N LEU A 221 10.10 9.22 3.35
CA LEU A 221 11.28 8.68 2.68
C LEU A 221 11.59 7.23 3.08
N TRP A 222 11.37 6.85 4.34
CA TRP A 222 11.55 5.48 4.81
C TRP A 222 10.61 4.54 4.06
N LEU A 223 9.32 4.88 3.97
CA LEU A 223 8.34 4.06 3.25
C LEU A 223 8.69 3.95 1.75
N TRP A 224 9.18 5.05 1.15
CA TRP A 224 9.64 5.07 -0.24
C TRP A 224 10.86 4.18 -0.47
N CYS A 225 11.82 4.20 0.46
CA CYS A 225 12.99 3.33 0.44
C CYS A 225 12.58 1.85 0.58
N THR A 226 11.72 1.53 1.54
CA THR A 226 11.18 0.18 1.76
C THR A 226 10.50 -0.34 0.49
N HIS A 227 9.65 0.47 -0.15
CA HIS A 227 8.97 0.08 -1.40
C HIS A 227 9.96 -0.12 -2.56
N ASN A 228 10.98 0.74 -2.70
CA ASN A 228 12.01 0.57 -3.72
C ASN A 228 12.95 -0.63 -3.48
N THR A 229 13.10 -1.07 -2.23
CA THR A 229 13.76 -2.34 -1.90
C THR A 229 12.94 -3.51 -2.42
N VAL A 230 11.63 -3.53 -2.14
CA VAL A 230 10.71 -4.58 -2.65
C VAL A 230 10.74 -4.65 -4.18
N ASN A 231 10.69 -3.52 -4.88
CA ASN A 231 10.74 -3.45 -6.35
C ASN A 231 12.00 -4.12 -6.95
N GLN A 232 13.11 -4.14 -6.21
CA GLN A 232 14.38 -4.71 -6.67
C GLN A 232 14.51 -6.21 -6.41
N VAL A 233 13.76 -6.76 -5.45
CA VAL A 233 13.78 -8.18 -5.09
C VAL A 233 12.83 -8.99 -5.96
N TRP A 234 11.63 -8.46 -6.22
CA TRP A 234 10.57 -9.10 -7.02
C TRP A 234 11.03 -9.73 -8.37
N PRO A 235 11.96 -9.13 -9.13
CA PRO A 235 12.39 -9.69 -10.42
C PRO A 235 13.30 -10.93 -10.31
N LEU A 236 13.75 -11.28 -9.10
CA LEU A 236 14.77 -12.32 -8.87
C LEU A 236 14.18 -13.66 -8.38
N GLU A 237 12.87 -13.75 -8.18
CA GLU A 237 12.20 -15.01 -7.84
C GLU A 237 12.16 -15.95 -9.05
N GLU A 238 12.62 -17.20 -8.86
CA GLU A 238 12.63 -18.22 -9.92
C GLU A 238 11.20 -18.48 -10.43
N GLY A 239 10.97 -18.29 -11.73
CA GLY A 239 9.66 -18.48 -12.36
C GLY A 239 8.83 -17.20 -12.54
N ASN A 240 9.32 -16.03 -12.11
CA ASN A 240 8.63 -14.77 -12.35
C ASN A 240 8.78 -14.31 -13.82
N TYR A 241 7.69 -14.42 -14.60
CA TYR A 241 7.59 -13.94 -15.98
C TYR A 241 7.35 -12.42 -16.08
N TRP A 242 7.38 -11.69 -14.96
CA TRP A 242 7.08 -10.26 -14.87
C TRP A 242 8.33 -9.41 -15.16
N PRO A 243 8.20 -8.27 -15.86
CA PRO A 243 9.33 -7.37 -16.07
C PRO A 243 9.76 -6.79 -14.73
N PRO A 244 11.05 -6.53 -14.51
CA PRO A 244 11.52 -5.93 -13.27
C PRO A 244 10.81 -4.60 -13.01
N HIS A 245 10.33 -4.40 -11.78
CA HIS A 245 9.81 -3.10 -11.38
C HIS A 245 10.94 -2.07 -11.42
N PRO A 246 10.82 -1.01 -12.23
CA PRO A 246 11.83 0.04 -12.23
C PRO A 246 11.84 0.75 -10.87
N ARG A 247 13.00 1.26 -10.48
CA ARG A 247 13.09 2.15 -9.31
C ARG A 247 12.20 3.38 -9.52
N PHE A 248 11.50 3.78 -8.48
CA PHE A 248 10.56 4.90 -8.50
C PHE A 248 11.16 6.14 -7.80
N PRO A 249 10.95 7.36 -8.32
CA PRO A 249 10.31 7.65 -9.60
C PRO A 249 11.21 7.32 -10.78
N PRO A 250 10.67 6.86 -11.93
CA PRO A 250 11.48 6.69 -13.13
C PRO A 250 12.09 8.03 -13.57
N PRO A 251 13.26 8.06 -14.25
CA PRO A 251 13.93 9.30 -14.65
C PRO A 251 13.05 10.27 -15.43
N GLY A 252 12.16 9.77 -16.29
CA GLY A 252 11.23 10.60 -17.05
C GLY A 252 10.15 11.30 -16.20
N ALA A 253 9.82 10.78 -15.01
CA ALA A 253 8.82 11.37 -14.13
C ALA A 253 9.41 12.43 -13.19
N CYS A 254 10.69 12.27 -12.81
CA CYS A 254 11.40 13.26 -12.01
C CYS A 254 12.90 13.25 -12.35
N PRO A 255 13.35 14.00 -13.38
CA PRO A 255 14.77 14.04 -13.76
C PRO A 255 15.67 14.50 -12.61
N ASP A 256 15.24 15.53 -11.86
CA ASP A 256 16.01 16.11 -10.74
C ASP A 256 16.14 15.16 -9.54
N CYS A 257 15.30 14.13 -9.46
CA CYS A 257 15.41 13.09 -8.45
C CYS A 257 16.65 12.21 -8.68
N TRP A 258 17.20 12.18 -9.89
CA TRP A 258 18.36 11.37 -10.25
C TRP A 258 19.60 12.24 -10.35
N THR A 259 20.73 11.74 -9.87
CA THR A 259 22.01 12.48 -9.89
C THR A 259 23.02 11.77 -10.78
N GLU A 260 23.83 12.56 -11.50
CA GLU A 260 24.78 12.08 -12.50
C GLU A 260 26.16 11.68 -11.93
N SER A 261 26.41 11.86 -10.62
CA SER A 261 27.76 11.70 -10.05
C SER A 261 27.90 10.49 -9.12
N PRO A 262 28.77 9.52 -9.45
CA PRO A 262 29.29 8.56 -8.49
C PRO A 262 30.33 9.28 -7.60
N GLY A 263 29.92 9.75 -6.43
CA GLY A 263 30.87 10.29 -5.44
C GLY A 263 30.33 11.29 -4.43
N ALA A 264 29.16 11.88 -4.65
CA ALA A 264 28.52 12.78 -3.68
C ALA A 264 27.96 11.97 -2.50
N GLU A 265 28.12 12.47 -1.27
CA GLU A 265 27.72 11.83 0.00
C GLU A 265 26.50 10.90 -0.12
N TYR A 266 26.81 9.60 -0.06
CA TYR A 266 25.92 8.49 -0.35
C TYR A 266 25.08 8.13 0.88
N THR A 267 23.92 8.74 1.06
CA THR A 267 23.20 8.60 2.34
C THR A 267 21.70 8.82 2.22
N ASN A 268 20.93 7.95 1.57
CA ASN A 268 19.47 8.13 1.63
C ASN A 268 18.71 6.94 2.17
N CYS A 269 18.51 5.86 1.41
CA CYS A 269 17.89 4.67 2.00
C CYS A 269 18.79 4.04 3.05
N SER A 270 20.09 3.93 2.76
CA SER A 270 21.06 3.44 3.74
C SER A 270 21.10 4.32 4.99
N ALA A 271 20.94 5.64 4.90
CA ALA A 271 20.93 6.51 6.09
C ALA A 271 19.61 6.46 6.88
N LEU A 272 18.51 6.08 6.23
CA LEU A 272 17.24 5.78 6.92
C LEU A 272 17.24 4.36 7.50
N PHE A 273 18.03 3.45 6.93
CA PHE A 273 18.14 2.07 7.39
C PHE A 273 19.31 1.86 8.37
N CYS A 274 20.28 2.77 8.42
CA CYS A 274 21.49 2.71 9.25
C CYS A 274 21.67 3.99 10.07
N GLN A 275 22.18 3.86 11.29
CA GLN A 275 22.86 4.99 11.92
C GLN A 275 24.21 5.27 11.25
N GLY A 276 24.48 6.53 10.93
CA GLY A 276 25.78 6.97 10.41
C GLY A 276 26.94 6.51 11.31
N ASN A 277 27.96 5.92 10.68
CA ASN A 277 29.27 5.47 11.19
C ASN A 277 29.50 3.98 11.49
N GLN A 278 28.57 3.08 11.20
CA GLN A 278 28.94 1.66 11.06
C GLN A 278 29.02 1.32 9.58
N GLY A 279 30.14 0.73 9.17
CA GLY A 279 30.53 0.58 7.77
C GLY A 279 29.48 -0.15 6.91
N PRO A 280 29.69 -0.24 5.58
CA PRO A 280 28.72 -0.79 4.61
C PRO A 280 28.37 -2.27 4.78
N TYR A 281 28.79 -2.90 5.88
CA TYR A 281 28.73 -4.34 6.14
C TYR A 281 27.71 -4.76 7.22
N ASP A 282 27.24 -3.87 8.11
CA ASP A 282 26.38 -4.28 9.25
C ASP A 282 24.88 -3.94 9.10
N CYS A 283 24.48 -3.02 8.22
CA CYS A 283 23.04 -2.73 8.03
C CYS A 283 22.30 -3.70 7.10
N PHE A 284 23.04 -4.65 6.53
CA PHE A 284 22.59 -5.48 5.44
C PHE A 284 22.22 -6.91 5.89
N GLU A 285 21.91 -7.15 7.16
CA GLU A 285 21.22 -8.38 7.57
C GLU A 285 19.75 -8.44 7.12
N ALA A 286 19.23 -7.43 6.41
CA ALA A 286 18.07 -7.62 5.54
C ALA A 286 18.37 -8.59 4.37
N GLN A 287 19.65 -8.79 4.01
CA GLN A 287 20.09 -9.75 2.99
C GLN A 287 19.89 -11.21 3.42
N SER A 288 19.92 -11.52 4.72
CA SER A 288 19.68 -12.88 5.21
C SER A 288 18.21 -13.25 5.23
N VAL A 289 17.30 -12.27 5.28
CA VAL A 289 15.85 -12.51 5.21
C VAL A 289 15.42 -12.91 3.78
N LEU A 290 16.07 -12.36 2.76
CA LEU A 290 15.66 -12.46 1.35
C LEU A 290 16.27 -13.63 0.55
N HIS A 291 17.08 -14.51 1.14
CA HIS A 291 17.65 -15.71 0.51
C HIS A 291 18.12 -15.57 -0.97
N LYS A 292 19.21 -14.78 -1.23
CA LYS A 292 20.13 -14.70 -2.42
C LYS A 292 20.11 -13.35 -3.20
N PRO A 293 21.14 -13.02 -4.03
CA PRO A 293 22.59 -12.91 -3.84
C PRO A 293 23.02 -11.39 -3.83
N PRO A 294 24.30 -10.97 -3.92
CA PRO A 294 24.72 -9.62 -3.51
C PRO A 294 24.24 -8.56 -4.50
N PHE A 295 23.69 -7.47 -3.97
CA PHE A 295 23.29 -6.28 -4.71
C PHE A 295 24.43 -5.80 -5.64
N PRO A 296 24.18 -5.61 -6.97
CA PRO A 296 25.13 -4.91 -7.81
C PRO A 296 25.25 -3.45 -7.36
N ARG A 297 26.47 -3.03 -6.99
CA ARG A 297 26.86 -1.72 -6.41
C ARG A 297 26.63 -0.51 -7.32
N THR A 298 26.01 -0.67 -8.48
CA THR A 298 25.75 0.43 -9.43
C THR A 298 24.43 1.10 -9.07
N TYR A 299 24.45 1.88 -8.00
CA TYR A 299 23.37 2.79 -7.67
C TYR A 299 23.52 4.05 -8.52
N HIS A 300 22.57 4.31 -9.42
CA HIS A 300 22.27 5.69 -9.76
C HIS A 300 21.75 6.36 -8.49
N ASN A 301 22.38 7.47 -8.13
CA ASN A 301 22.18 8.12 -6.85
C ASN A 301 20.93 9.01 -6.91
N PHE A 302 20.05 8.92 -5.91
CA PHE A 302 18.87 9.78 -5.80
C PHE A 302 19.18 11.08 -5.02
N SER A 303 18.64 12.21 -5.45
CA SER A 303 18.54 13.45 -4.67
C SER A 303 17.35 13.36 -3.72
N MET A 304 17.59 13.11 -2.43
CA MET A 304 16.51 12.96 -1.44
C MET A 304 15.60 14.18 -1.29
N PRO A 305 16.11 15.43 -1.30
CA PRO A 305 15.26 16.60 -1.28
C PRO A 305 14.29 16.65 -2.47
N HIS A 306 14.77 16.34 -3.68
CA HIS A 306 13.92 16.29 -4.88
C HIS A 306 12.94 15.11 -4.85
N VAL A 307 13.37 13.94 -4.35
CA VAL A 307 12.48 12.78 -4.13
C VAL A 307 11.36 13.14 -3.16
N LEU A 308 11.69 13.74 -2.02
CA LEU A 308 10.71 14.16 -1.03
C LEU A 308 9.71 15.17 -1.60
N GLN A 309 10.22 16.18 -2.33
CA GLN A 309 9.39 17.17 -3.00
C GLN A 309 8.45 16.50 -4.02
N TYR A 310 8.98 15.57 -4.82
CA TYR A 310 8.20 14.82 -5.79
C TYR A 310 7.10 13.99 -5.11
N LEU A 311 7.43 13.22 -4.07
CA LEU A 311 6.45 12.41 -3.32
C LEU A 311 5.36 13.27 -2.70
N LYS A 312 5.73 14.40 -2.08
CA LYS A 312 4.75 15.37 -1.56
C LYS A 312 3.85 15.92 -2.68
N GLY A 313 4.39 16.15 -3.87
CA GLY A 313 3.61 16.56 -5.04
C GLY A 313 2.61 15.49 -5.48
N VAL A 314 3.05 14.24 -5.60
CA VAL A 314 2.24 13.11 -6.09
C VAL A 314 1.12 12.73 -5.11
N TYR A 315 1.42 12.70 -3.81
CA TYR A 315 0.55 12.10 -2.78
C TYR A 315 -0.20 13.12 -1.89
N SER A 316 -0.27 14.41 -2.28
CA SER A 316 -0.89 15.47 -1.45
C SER A 316 -2.38 15.69 -1.66
N GLY A 317 -2.97 15.06 -2.68
CA GLY A 317 -4.34 15.31 -3.15
C GLY A 317 -4.57 16.75 -3.65
N PRO A 318 -5.76 17.06 -4.20
CA PRO A 318 -6.86 16.15 -4.47
C PRO A 318 -6.57 15.24 -5.69
N TYR A 319 -7.06 14.01 -5.63
CA TYR A 319 -6.89 13.03 -6.70
C TYR A 319 -8.02 13.10 -7.72
N SER A 320 -7.77 12.53 -8.90
CA SER A 320 -8.80 12.42 -9.92
C SER A 320 -9.89 11.47 -9.45
N ILE A 321 -11.04 12.05 -9.11
CA ILE A 321 -12.29 11.33 -8.85
C ILE A 321 -12.84 10.91 -10.22
N LEU A 322 -12.41 9.74 -10.69
CA LEU A 322 -13.16 9.09 -11.75
C LEU A 322 -14.46 8.62 -11.11
N ASN A 323 -15.55 9.36 -11.37
CA ASN A 323 -16.89 8.93 -10.94
C ASN A 323 -17.08 7.46 -11.35
N PRO A 324 -17.36 6.55 -10.41
CA PRO A 324 -17.58 5.16 -10.74
C PRO A 324 -18.69 5.08 -11.79
N GLN A 325 -18.45 4.32 -12.87
CA GLN A 325 -19.54 4.04 -13.80
C GLN A 325 -20.61 3.26 -13.03
N PRO A 326 -21.90 3.63 -13.12
CA PRO A 326 -22.94 2.93 -12.39
C PRO A 326 -22.93 1.45 -12.79
N ILE A 327 -22.70 0.58 -11.80
CA ILE A 327 -22.84 -0.87 -12.00
C ILE A 327 -24.32 -1.13 -12.23
N ASP A 328 -24.63 -1.74 -13.37
CA ASP A 328 -25.96 -2.22 -13.70
C ASP A 328 -26.42 -3.16 -12.58
N LYS A 329 -27.54 -2.83 -11.91
CA LYS A 329 -28.09 -3.51 -10.70
C LYS A 329 -28.41 -5.01 -10.89
N LYS A 330 -28.04 -5.59 -12.04
CA LYS A 330 -28.26 -6.99 -12.42
C LYS A 330 -27.05 -7.91 -12.22
N LEU A 331 -25.87 -7.39 -11.86
CA LEU A 331 -24.74 -8.23 -11.44
C LEU A 331 -24.90 -8.59 -9.95
N ASN A 332 -25.69 -9.63 -9.73
CA ASN A 332 -25.82 -10.34 -8.46
C ASN A 332 -24.44 -10.61 -7.86
N ILE A 333 -24.22 -10.10 -6.64
CA ILE A 333 -23.06 -10.33 -5.77
C ILE A 333 -23.15 -11.76 -5.18
N THR A 334 -23.23 -12.75 -6.08
CA THR A 334 -23.14 -14.19 -5.77
C THR A 334 -22.20 -14.90 -6.74
N ALA A 335 -21.30 -14.15 -7.40
CA ALA A 335 -20.14 -14.77 -8.00
C ALA A 335 -19.25 -15.25 -6.85
N ASN A 336 -19.48 -16.50 -6.43
CA ASN A 336 -18.50 -17.32 -5.75
C ASN A 336 -17.13 -17.03 -6.39
N ILE A 337 -16.26 -16.30 -5.68
CA ILE A 337 -14.85 -16.25 -6.00
C ILE A 337 -14.31 -17.63 -5.64
N LYS A 338 -14.60 -18.62 -6.49
CA LYS A 338 -13.83 -19.85 -6.52
C LYS A 338 -12.47 -19.44 -7.06
N CYS A 339 -11.43 -19.53 -6.23
CA CYS A 339 -10.10 -19.80 -6.75
C CYS A 339 -10.23 -20.98 -7.71
N PRO A 340 -9.96 -20.81 -9.01
CA PRO A 340 -9.67 -21.97 -9.85
C PRO A 340 -8.37 -22.52 -9.27
N GLN A 341 -8.47 -23.71 -8.68
CA GLN A 341 -7.29 -24.49 -8.34
C GLN A 341 -6.38 -24.56 -9.57
N LEU A 342 -5.08 -24.43 -9.30
CA LEU A 342 -4.01 -24.93 -10.15
C LEU A 342 -4.45 -26.24 -10.81
N GLN A 343 -4.50 -26.26 -12.14
CA GLN A 343 -4.43 -27.47 -12.94
C GLN A 343 -3.11 -27.46 -13.70
#